data_AF-A0A2E9CIW4-F1
#
_entry.id   AF-A0A2E9CIW4-F1
#
_cell.length_a   1.000
_cell.length_b   1.000
_cell.length_c   1.000
_cell.angle_alpha   90.00
_cell.angle_beta   90.00
_cell.angle_gamma   90.00
#
_symmetry.space_group_name_H-M   'P 1'
#
loop_
_entity.id
_entity.type
_entity.pdbx_description
1 polymer ?
#
loop_
_entity_poly.entity_id
_entity_poly.type
_entity_poly.pdbx_seq_one_letter_code
_entity_poly.pdbx_strand_id
1 'polypeptide(L)' 'MTITIGWWAIPAIFTVVSLVWAFLPSREQGYGADVVGIVQFLASIIVSLVAWLVWALFA' A
#
# COMPACT_ATOMS: atom_id res chain seq x y z
N MET A 1 14.81 20.98 -16.58
CA MET A 1 13.72 20.33 -15.83
C MET A 1 14.15 18.89 -15.59
N THR A 2 14.66 18.62 -14.40
CA THR A 2 15.39 17.38 -14.05
C THR A 2 14.65 16.66 -12.91
N ILE A 3 13.31 16.77 -12.91
CA ILE A 3 12.38 16.05 -12.00
C ILE A 3 11.94 14.73 -12.66
N THR A 4 12.51 14.38 -13.82
CA THR A 4 11.73 13.68 -14.84
C THR A 4 11.78 12.16 -14.83
N ILE A 5 12.55 11.47 -13.96
CA ILE A 5 12.65 9.99 -14.07
C ILE A 5 12.81 9.21 -12.74
N GLY A 6 13.03 9.86 -11.59
CA GLY A 6 13.32 9.17 -10.32
C GLY A 6 12.24 9.22 -9.24
N TRP A 7 11.28 10.14 -9.31
CA TRP A 7 10.39 10.42 -8.18
C TRP A 7 9.17 9.49 -8.06
N TRP A 8 8.90 8.67 -9.08
CA TRP A 8 7.88 7.60 -9.02
C TRP A 8 8.26 6.48 -8.04
N ALA A 9 9.53 6.40 -7.63
CA ALA A 9 9.97 5.42 -6.64
C ALA A 9 9.25 5.60 -5.30
N ILE A 10 8.81 6.82 -4.97
CA ILE A 10 8.11 7.10 -3.70
C ILE A 10 6.77 6.37 -3.63
N PRO A 11 5.80 6.60 -4.53
CA PRO A 11 4.54 5.85 -4.47
C PRO A 11 4.76 4.34 -4.62
N ALA A 12 5.74 3.90 -5.43
CA ALA A 12 6.08 2.49 -5.56
C ALA A 12 6.57 1.86 -4.23
N ILE A 13 7.41 2.55 -3.46
CA ILE A 13 7.85 2.09 -2.13
C ILE A 13 6.65 1.97 -1.20
N PHE A 14 5.73 2.95 -1.20
CA PHE A 14 4.51 2.89 -0.40
C PHE A 14 3.64 1.69 -0.77
N THR A 15 3.49 1.39 -2.06
CA THR A 15 2.78 0.18 -2.52
C THR A 15 3.43 -1.10 -2.01
N VAL A 16 4.76 -1.22 -2.12
CA VAL A 16 5.48 -2.41 -1.66
C VAL A 16 5.34 -2.58 -0.15
N VAL A 17 5.54 -1.51 0.62
CA VAL A 17 5.42 -1.54 2.09
C VAL A 17 4.00 -1.88 2.52
N SER A 18 2.99 -1.29 1.88
CA SER A 18 1.59 -1.55 2.23
C SER A 18 1.19 -2.99 1.94
N LEU A 19 1.63 -3.56 0.80
CA LEU A 19 1.38 -4.94 0.45
C LEU A 19 2.11 -5.91 1.38
N VAL A 20 3.40 -5.66 1.66
CA VAL A 20 4.17 -6.48 2.61
C VAL A 20 3.44 -6.51 3.96
N TRP A 21 2.95 -5.37 4.43
CA TRP A 21 2.17 -5.29 5.66
C TRP A 21 0.87 -6.10 5.60
N ALA A 22 0.14 -6.06 4.48
CA ALA A 22 -1.10 -6.82 4.30
C ALA A 22 -0.91 -8.35 4.26
N PHE A 23 0.28 -8.83 3.89
CA PHE A 23 0.61 -10.26 3.88
C PHE A 23 1.30 -10.74 5.15
N LEU A 24 1.50 -9.87 6.15
CA LEU A 24 2.03 -10.31 7.44
C LEU A 24 1.01 -11.22 8.15
N PRO A 25 1.47 -12.32 8.78
CA PRO A 25 0.57 -13.21 9.50
C PRO A 25 -0.11 -12.46 10.64
N SER A 26 -1.44 -12.45 10.62
CA SER A 26 -2.25 -11.97 11.73
C SER A 26 -2.00 -12.84 12.97
N ARG A 27 -1.94 -12.19 14.14
CA ARG A 27 -1.87 -12.90 15.43
C ARG A 27 -3.22 -13.48 15.87
N GLU A 28 -4.31 -13.13 15.17
CA GLU A 28 -5.62 -13.66 15.47
C GLU A 28 -5.80 -15.07 14.89
N GLN A 29 -6.42 -15.97 15.68
CA GLN A 29 -6.76 -17.33 15.28
C GLN A 29 -8.28 -17.50 15.30
N GLY A 30 -8.83 -18.19 14.29
CA GLY A 30 -10.27 -18.44 14.14
C GLY A 30 -10.94 -17.57 13.08
N TYR A 31 -12.28 -17.47 13.12
CA TYR A 31 -13.11 -16.82 12.08
C TYR A 31 -12.76 -15.34 11.81
N GLY A 32 -12.14 -14.66 12.78
CA GLY A 32 -11.66 -13.28 12.64
C GLY A 32 -10.41 -13.15 11.76
N ALA A 33 -9.61 -14.21 11.60
CA ALA A 33 -8.35 -14.16 10.86
C ALA A 33 -8.55 -13.82 9.38
N ASP A 34 -9.55 -14.44 8.73
CA ASP A 34 -9.86 -14.19 7.32
C ASP A 34 -10.39 -12.77 7.10
N VAL A 35 -11.25 -12.30 8.00
CA VAL A 35 -11.80 -10.93 7.95
C VAL A 35 -10.69 -9.90 8.12
N VAL A 36 -9.80 -10.11 9.09
CA VAL A 36 -8.66 -9.23 9.35
C VAL A 36 -7.72 -9.19 8.13
N GLY A 37 -7.44 -10.34 7.50
CA GLY A 37 -6.63 -10.39 6.27
C GLY A 37 -7.24 -9.61 5.11
N ILE A 38 -8.56 -9.77 4.88
CA ILE A 38 -9.27 -9.02 3.83
C ILE A 38 -9.25 -7.52 4.10
N VAL A 39 -9.46 -7.09 5.35
CA VAL A 39 -9.43 -5.68 5.73
C VAL A 39 -8.02 -5.09 5.58
N GLN A 40 -6.98 -5.82 5.98
CA GLN A 40 -5.58 -5.39 5.80
C GLN A 40 -5.23 -5.24 4.32
N PHE A 41 -5.67 -6.17 3.48
CA PHE A 41 -5.47 -6.09 2.04
C PHE A 41 -6.20 -4.88 1.42
N LEU A 42 -7.48 -4.67 1.76
CA LEU A 42 -8.23 -3.49 1.31
C LEU A 42 -7.56 -2.18 1.75
N ALA A 43 -7.12 -2.10 3.00
CA ALA A 43 -6.39 -0.95 3.51
C ALA A 43 -5.09 -0.71 2.71
N SER A 44 -4.33 -1.75 2.36
CA SER A 44 -3.11 -1.62 1.57
C SER A 44 -3.35 -1.11 0.15
N ILE A 45 -4.47 -1.50 -0.47
CA ILE A 45 -4.90 -1.00 -1.78
C ILE A 45 -5.22 0.49 -1.69
N ILE A 46 -5.99 0.90 -0.68
CA ILE A 46 -6.36 2.31 -0.48
C ILE A 46 -5.11 3.16 -0.30
N VAL A 47 -4.17 2.73 0.56
CA VAL A 47 -2.89 3.43 0.76
C VAL A 47 -2.10 3.54 -0.54
N SER A 48 -2.03 2.46 -1.32
CA SER A 48 -1.36 2.46 -2.62
C SER A 48 -2.01 3.48 -3.57
N LEU A 49 -3.33 3.45 -3.72
CA LEU A 49 -4.07 4.37 -4.59
C LEU A 49 -3.89 5.82 -4.17
N VAL A 50 -3.92 6.12 -2.86
CA VAL A 50 -3.69 7.47 -2.33
C VAL A 50 -2.25 7.92 -2.61
N ALA A 51 -1.25 7.07 -2.42
CA ALA A 51 0.14 7.42 -2.70
C ALA A 51 0.36 7.77 -4.18
N TRP A 52 -0.22 6.98 -5.09
CA TRP A 52 -0.17 7.25 -6.53
C TRP A 52 -0.97 8.49 -6.92
N LEU A 53 -2.13 8.73 -6.30
CA LEU A 53 -2.92 9.93 -6.54
C LEU A 53 -2.17 11.20 -6.11
N VAL A 54 -1.61 11.20 -4.90
CA VAL A 54 -0.81 12.32 -4.39
C VAL A 54 0.37 12.58 -5.32
N TRP A 55 1.10 11.54 -5.72
CA TRP A 55 2.21 11.68 -6.66
C TRP A 55 1.75 12.29 -7.99
N ALA A 56 0.64 11.79 -8.57
CA ALA A 56 0.11 12.28 -9.83
C ALA A 56 -0.37 13.74 -9.78
N LEU A 57 -0.77 14.24 -8.61
CA LEU A 57 -1.15 15.65 -8.43
C LEU A 57 0.06 16.60 -8.37
N PHE A 58 1.24 16.08 -8.03
CA PHE A 58 2.48 16.86 -7.89
C PHE A 58 3.50 16.63 -9.01
N ALA A 59 3.27 15.64 -9.88
CA ALA A 59 4.08 15.32 -11.06
C ALA A 59 3.70 16.21 -12.25
#